data_AF-A0AAF0LNM2-F1
#
_entry.id   AF-A0AAF0LNM2-F1
#
_cell.length_a   1.000
_cell.length_b   1.000
_cell.length_c   1.000
_cell.angle_alpha   90.00
_cell.angle_beta   90.00
_cell.angle_gamma   90.00
#
_symmetry.space_group_name_H-M   'P 1'
#
loop_
_entity.id
_entity.type
_entity.pdbx_description
1 polymer ?
#
loop_
_entity_poly.entity_id
_entity_poly.type
_entity_poly.pdbx_seq_one_letter_code
_entity_poly.pdbx_strand_id
1 'polypeptide(L)' 'MAVKVKATIRSTETRELEAEGESYEAARAALDAQVPDGWQLTGYRTDK' A
#
# COMPACT_ATOMS: atom_id res chain seq x y z
N MET A 1 32.23 20.50 -19.54
CA MET A 1 32.16 19.79 -18.24
C MET A 1 30.82 19.06 -18.18
N ALA A 2 30.81 17.75 -17.93
CA ALA A 2 29.56 16.98 -17.87
C ALA A 2 29.08 16.88 -16.41
N VAL A 3 27.84 17.29 -16.15
CA VAL A 3 27.21 17.23 -14.83
C VAL A 3 26.42 15.93 -14.72
N LYS A 4 26.58 15.19 -13.62
CA LYS A 4 25.79 13.98 -13.32
C LYS A 4 24.71 14.31 -12.30
N VAL A 5 23.46 13.98 -12.61
CA VAL A 5 22.29 14.15 -11.73
C VAL A 5 21.68 12.78 -11.46
N LYS A 6 21.27 12.53 -10.22
CA LYS A 6 20.53 11.32 -9.80
C LYS A 6 19.16 11.73 -9.27
N ALA A 7 18.13 10.96 -9.58
CA ALA A 7 16.78 11.13 -9.05
C ALA A 7 16.22 9.76 -8.65
N THR A 8 15.31 9.76 -7.67
CA THR A 8 14.56 8.58 -7.24
C THR A 8 13.12 8.74 -7.71
N ILE A 9 12.59 7.75 -8.42
CA ILE A 9 11.19 7.70 -8.84
C ILE A 9 10.46 6.64 -8.04
N ARG A 10 9.15 6.84 -7.82
CA ARG A 10 8.27 5.85 -7.21
C ARG A 10 7.54 5.07 -8.29
N SER A 11 7.24 3.80 -8.04
CA SER A 11 6.35 3.02 -8.91
C SER A 11 4.92 3.59 -8.85
N THR A 12 4.21 3.54 -9.98
CA THR A 12 2.76 3.80 -10.06
C THR A 12 1.93 2.52 -9.90
N GLU A 13 2.60 1.39 -9.68
CA GLU A 13 1.96 0.10 -9.44
C GLU A 13 1.08 0.16 -8.20
N THR A 14 -0.15 -0.34 -8.35
CA THR A 14 -1.11 -0.49 -7.25
C THR A 14 -1.40 -1.97 -7.10
N ARG A 15 -1.27 -2.48 -5.88
CA ARG A 15 -1.60 -3.85 -5.53
C ARG A 15 -2.82 -3.84 -4.60
N GLU A 16 -3.83 -4.61 -4.98
CA GLU A 16 -5.01 -4.81 -4.15
C GLU A 16 -4.70 -5.85 -3.07
N LEU A 17 -5.12 -5.56 -1.84
CA LEU A 17 -5.06 -6.47 -0.69
C LEU A 17 -6.49 -6.67 -0.19
N GLU A 18 -6.82 -7.91 0.12
CA GLU A 18 -8.12 -8.29 0.66
C GLU A 18 -7.92 -8.98 2.01
N ALA A 19 -8.74 -8.60 2.99
CA ALA A 19 -8.77 -9.25 4.28
C ALA A 19 -10.19 -9.23 4.84
N GLU A 20 -10.57 -10.33 5.46
CA GLU A 20 -11.84 -10.47 6.18
C GLU A 20 -11.57 -10.37 7.68
N GLY A 21 -12.55 -9.86 8.43
CA GLY A 21 -12.47 -9.74 9.87
C GLY A 21 -13.87 -9.63 10.49
N GLU A 22 -13.97 -10.00 11.77
CA GLU A 22 -15.23 -9.97 12.53
C GLU A 22 -15.78 -8.54 12.72
N SER A 23 -14.95 -7.53 12.48
CA SER A 23 -15.32 -6.12 12.42
C SER A 23 -14.47 -5.39 11.37
N TYR A 24 -14.88 -4.19 10.98
CA TYR A 24 -14.08 -3.33 10.10
C TYR A 24 -12.68 -3.07 10.66
N GLU A 25 -12.56 -2.89 11.97
CA GLU A 25 -11.27 -2.65 12.63
C GLU A 25 -10.38 -3.89 12.57
N ALA A 26 -10.96 -5.09 12.73
CA ALA A 26 -10.22 -6.35 12.58
C ALA A 26 -9.75 -6.57 11.13
N ALA A 27 -10.63 -6.34 10.14
CA ALA A 27 -10.27 -6.45 8.72
C ALA A 27 -9.20 -5.41 8.33
N ARG A 28 -9.30 -4.19 8.85
CA ARG A 28 -8.31 -3.13 8.63
C ARG A 28 -6.94 -3.49 9.22
N ALA A 29 -6.90 -3.96 10.47
CA ALA A 29 -5.65 -4.39 11.09
C ALA A 29 -5.00 -5.55 10.32
N ALA A 30 -5.80 -6.47 9.79
CA ALA A 30 -5.32 -7.55 8.92
C ALA A 30 -4.75 -7.04 7.59
N LEU A 31 -5.33 -5.98 7.00
CA LEU A 31 -4.76 -5.32 5.82
C LEU A 31 -3.45 -4.61 6.13
N ASP A 32 -3.38 -3.86 7.24
CA ASP A 32 -2.16 -3.17 7.68
C ASP A 32 -1.00 -4.16 7.89
N ALA A 33 -1.28 -5.36 8.43
CA ALA A 33 -0.29 -6.42 8.61
C ALA A 33 0.20 -7.07 7.30
N GLN A 34 -0.55 -6.94 6.21
CA GLN A 34 -0.19 -7.48 4.89
C GLN A 34 0.62 -6.49 4.03
N VAL A 35 0.80 -5.25 4.48
CA VAL A 35 1.52 -4.21 3.72
C VAL A 35 3.01 -4.53 3.69
N PRO A 36 3.63 -4.74 2.51
CA PRO A 36 5.06 -4.97 2.42
C PRO A 36 5.87 -3.71 2.73
N ASP A 37 7.13 -3.89 3.13
CA ASP A 37 8.05 -2.77 3.38
C ASP A 37 8.17 -1.83 2.17
N GLY A 38 8.07 -0.52 2.42
CA GLY A 38 8.13 0.51 1.39
C GLY A 38 6.82 0.74 0.63
N TRP A 39 5.75 0.03 0.97
CA TRP A 39 4.40 0.26 0.46
C TRP A 39 3.55 1.03 1.47
N GLN A 40 2.50 1.68 0.97
CA GLN A 40 1.54 2.39 1.80
C GLN A 40 0.13 2.14 1.26
N LEU A 41 -0.81 1.86 2.15
CA LEU A 41 -2.24 1.83 1.81
C LEU A 41 -2.70 3.22 1.37
N THR A 42 -3.38 3.29 0.23
CA THR A 42 -3.85 4.55 -0.37
C THR A 42 -5.35 4.77 -0.14
N GLY A 43 -6.10 3.73 0.21
CA GLY A 43 -7.51 3.80 0.54
C GLY A 43 -8.06 2.45 0.99
N TYR A 44 -9.21 2.49 1.66
CA TYR A 44 -9.98 1.31 2.04
C TYR A 44 -11.29 1.32 1.26
N ARG A 45 -11.65 0.17 0.70
CA ARG A 45 -12.95 -0.05 0.07
C ARG A 45 -13.62 -1.23 0.76
N THR A 46 -14.88 -1.07 1.13
CA THR A 46 -15.72 -2.17 1.61
C THR A 46 -16.64 -2.59 0.47
N ASP A 47 -16.55 -3.84 0.03
CA ASP A 47 -17.60 -4.44 -0.78
C ASP A 47 -18.83 -4.63 0.11
N LYS A 48 -19.96 -4.08 -0.33
CA LYS A 48 -21.20 -3.97 0.46
C LYS A 48 -22.26 -4.90 -0.10
#